data_AF-A0A075WFM5-F1
#
_entry.id   AF-A0A075WFM5-F1
#
_cell.length_a   1.000
_cell.length_b   1.000
_cell.length_c   1.000
_cell.angle_alpha   90.00
_cell.angle_beta   90.00
_cell.angle_gamma   90.00
#
_symmetry.space_group_name_H-M   'P 1'
#
loop_
_entity.id
_entity.type
_entity.pdbx_description
1 polymer ?
#
loop_
_entity_poly.entity_id
_entity_poly.type
_entity_poly.pdbx_seq_one_letter_code
_entity_poly.pdbx_strand_id
1 'polypeptide(L)'
;MEPGFLLLATSFVATFSAFSLFLAKKESLGEFSLYLATSTTFAALLLLVNYFVTDTFSIWYVYANSNAEMPLAYKISAVWAGKEGSLLLWVVLNLMVTSLYINWGVKDRKKAKVAAVMTLFTSYLLLNLLIFSNPFTVLPYTPPDGAGLNPLLRTVEMILHPPVVFLAYSLAALLYSVIVANSEGERTIARLTWLSLTLGILIGSLWAYKTLGWGGFWGWDPVENASLLPWLTLTAYFHLTRGRDFFAYLTFSLVLFATLVTRSGIISSVHSFGGEVSDYSYVIPILASLAPLVVRARQFSISSLCNQNLPILFLSAVIVVFLGTIAGVSVEVSREYYFVTFLPVFALIVLLVVLKNKKSLDARDAASPGRNFPLCRSNFRLAFRGKQDHHS
;
A
#
# COMPACT_ATOMS: atom_id res chain seq x y z
N MET A 1 -2.36 23.16 -26.19
CA MET A 1 -2.07 22.48 -24.91
C MET A 1 -2.44 21.02 -25.11
N GLU A 2 -1.61 20.10 -24.65
CA GLU A 2 -1.83 18.66 -24.88
C GLU A 2 -3.11 18.19 -24.12
N PRO A 3 -3.99 17.36 -24.73
CA PRO A 3 -5.26 16.95 -24.11
C PRO A 3 -5.14 16.22 -22.77
N GLY A 4 -4.15 15.34 -22.60
CA GLY A 4 -3.82 14.68 -21.34
C GLY A 4 -3.46 15.67 -20.22
N PHE A 5 -2.69 16.71 -20.51
CA PHE A 5 -2.42 17.79 -19.55
C PHE A 5 -3.72 18.44 -19.06
N LEU A 6 -4.64 18.76 -19.99
CA LEU A 6 -5.93 19.35 -19.64
C LEU A 6 -6.76 18.40 -18.76
N LEU A 7 -6.79 17.11 -19.08
CA LEU A 7 -7.47 16.10 -18.26
C LEU A 7 -6.88 16.03 -16.85
N LEU A 8 -5.56 16.08 -16.69
CA LEU A 8 -4.91 16.11 -15.38
C LEU A 8 -5.22 17.39 -14.60
N ALA A 9 -5.21 18.55 -15.27
CA ALA A 9 -5.52 19.83 -14.65
C ALA A 9 -6.99 19.90 -14.19
N THR A 10 -7.93 19.44 -15.03
CA THR A 10 -9.34 19.31 -14.65
C THR A 10 -9.51 18.34 -13.48
N SER A 11 -8.81 17.21 -13.50
CA SER A 11 -8.85 16.22 -12.41
C SER A 11 -8.34 16.82 -11.09
N PHE A 12 -7.26 17.61 -11.13
CA PHE A 12 -6.73 18.30 -9.95
C PHE A 12 -7.76 19.28 -9.36
N VAL A 13 -8.33 20.14 -10.21
CA VAL A 13 -9.36 21.11 -9.78
C VAL A 13 -10.56 20.37 -9.19
N ALA A 14 -11.10 19.37 -9.89
CA ALA A 14 -12.25 18.59 -9.43
C ALA A 14 -11.96 17.86 -8.10
N THR A 15 -10.77 17.28 -7.93
CA THR A 15 -10.38 16.59 -6.69
C THR A 15 -10.25 17.58 -5.53
N PHE A 16 -9.64 18.74 -5.75
CA PHE A 16 -9.48 19.76 -4.71
C PHE A 16 -10.83 20.42 -4.35
N SER A 17 -11.71 20.61 -5.34
CA SER A 17 -13.10 21.01 -5.12
C SER A 17 -13.85 19.96 -4.30
N ALA A 18 -13.71 18.67 -4.59
CA ALA A 18 -14.32 17.59 -3.82
C ALA A 18 -13.89 17.64 -2.35
N PHE A 19 -12.58 17.78 -2.07
CA PHE A 19 -12.06 17.98 -0.72
C PHE A 19 -12.74 19.16 0.00
N SER A 20 -12.74 20.34 -0.65
CA SER A 20 -13.31 21.56 -0.08
C SER A 20 -14.81 21.43 0.20
N LEU A 21 -15.55 20.78 -0.70
CA LEU A 21 -17.00 20.58 -0.59
C LEU A 21 -17.37 19.57 0.49
N PHE A 22 -16.61 18.49 0.65
CA PHE A 22 -16.81 17.56 1.76
C PHE A 22 -16.51 18.21 3.12
N LEU A 23 -15.47 19.05 3.21
CA LEU A 23 -15.22 19.86 4.41
C LEU A 23 -16.36 20.85 4.70
N ALA A 24 -16.90 21.48 3.66
CA ALA A 24 -18.02 22.40 3.74
C ALA A 24 -19.37 21.72 3.99
N LYS A 25 -19.42 20.38 4.14
CA LYS A 25 -20.65 19.60 4.32
C LYS A 25 -21.65 19.80 3.18
N LYS A 26 -21.14 19.82 1.94
CA LYS A 26 -21.91 19.86 0.70
C LYS A 26 -21.71 18.53 -0.03
N GLU A 27 -22.23 17.45 0.56
CA GLU A 27 -21.90 16.08 0.16
C GLU A 27 -22.26 15.77 -1.29
N SER A 28 -23.43 16.20 -1.78
CA SER A 28 -23.86 15.94 -3.17
C SER A 28 -22.93 16.57 -4.21
N LEU A 29 -22.51 17.82 -3.98
CA LEU A 29 -21.56 18.51 -4.86
C LEU A 29 -20.14 17.94 -4.72
N GLY A 30 -19.76 17.53 -3.51
CA GLY A 30 -18.49 16.84 -3.25
C GLY A 30 -18.41 15.52 -4.02
N GLU A 31 -19.48 14.72 -4.00
CA GLU A 31 -19.61 13.49 -4.78
C GLU A 31 -19.55 13.74 -6.28
N PHE A 32 -20.29 14.73 -6.79
CA PHE A 32 -20.21 15.11 -8.19
C PHE A 32 -18.77 15.45 -8.62
N SER A 33 -18.08 16.25 -7.80
CA SER A 33 -16.68 16.64 -8.06
C SER A 33 -15.73 15.43 -8.00
N LEU A 34 -15.96 14.49 -7.08
CA LEU A 34 -15.22 13.23 -6.98
C LEU A 34 -15.42 12.35 -8.22
N TYR A 35 -16.65 12.20 -8.70
CA TYR A 35 -16.93 11.39 -9.90
C TYR A 35 -16.39 12.06 -11.17
N LEU A 36 -16.45 13.38 -11.24
CA LEU A 36 -15.80 14.13 -12.32
C LEU A 36 -14.30 13.86 -12.33
N ALA A 37 -13.62 14.02 -11.19
CA ALA A 37 -12.19 13.74 -11.05
C ALA A 37 -11.84 12.29 -11.42
N THR A 38 -12.65 11.33 -10.98
CA THR A 38 -12.48 9.91 -11.30
C THR A 38 -12.56 9.67 -12.80
N SER A 39 -13.58 10.25 -13.44
CA SER A 39 -13.82 10.10 -14.88
C SER A 39 -12.72 10.75 -15.72
N THR A 40 -12.29 11.96 -15.37
CA THR A 40 -11.23 12.68 -16.11
C THR A 40 -9.86 12.04 -15.92
N THR A 41 -9.54 11.53 -14.73
CA THR A 41 -8.27 10.83 -14.50
C THR A 41 -8.27 9.48 -15.23
N PHE A 42 -9.40 8.76 -15.22
CA PHE A 42 -9.52 7.50 -15.97
C PHE A 42 -9.42 7.75 -17.48
N ALA A 43 -10.03 8.81 -17.99
CA ALA A 43 -9.86 9.24 -19.38
C ALA A 43 -8.40 9.58 -19.71
N ALA A 44 -7.66 10.21 -18.79
CA ALA A 44 -6.23 10.47 -18.97
C ALA A 44 -5.43 9.15 -19.07
N LEU A 45 -5.73 8.17 -18.22
CA LEU A 45 -5.09 6.85 -18.30
C LEU A 45 -5.38 6.16 -19.64
N LEU A 46 -6.63 6.16 -20.11
CA LEU A 46 -7.00 5.60 -21.40
C LEU A 46 -6.34 6.33 -22.57
N LEU A 47 -6.21 7.65 -22.50
CA LEU A 47 -5.49 8.44 -23.50
C LEU A 47 -4.00 8.05 -23.53
N LEU A 48 -3.38 7.87 -22.37
CA LEU A 48 -1.99 7.43 -22.29
C LEU A 48 -1.83 6.01 -22.88
N VAL A 49 -2.72 5.08 -22.54
CA VAL A 49 -2.77 3.74 -23.16
C VAL A 49 -2.87 3.85 -24.68
N ASN A 50 -3.76 4.71 -25.20
CA ASN A 50 -3.90 4.93 -26.62
C ASN A 50 -2.57 5.38 -27.24
N TYR A 51 -1.90 6.38 -26.65
CA TYR A 51 -0.60 6.85 -27.14
C TYR A 51 0.49 5.76 -27.16
N PHE A 52 0.51 4.85 -26.17
CA PHE A 52 1.41 3.70 -26.18
C PHE A 52 1.07 2.70 -27.29
N VAL A 53 -0.21 2.44 -27.54
CA VAL A 53 -0.66 1.47 -28.54
C VAL A 53 -0.49 2.00 -29.97
N THR A 54 -0.66 3.29 -30.18
CA THR A 54 -0.51 3.96 -31.49
C THR A 54 0.88 4.51 -31.75
N ASP A 55 1.87 4.18 -30.92
CA ASP A 55 3.27 4.59 -31.09
C ASP A 55 3.44 6.12 -31.23
N THR A 56 2.72 6.89 -30.39
CA THR A 56 2.78 8.35 -30.40
C THR A 56 4.07 8.84 -29.74
N PHE A 57 5.20 8.69 -30.45
CA PHE A 57 6.54 9.02 -29.94
C PHE A 57 6.79 10.52 -29.77
N SER A 58 5.88 11.39 -30.22
CA SER A 58 5.91 12.82 -29.86
C SER A 58 5.68 13.08 -28.37
N ILE A 59 5.19 12.08 -27.62
CA ILE A 59 5.08 12.14 -26.16
C ILE A 59 6.33 11.50 -25.53
N TRP A 60 7.05 12.27 -24.72
CA TRP A 60 8.31 11.85 -24.09
C TRP A 60 8.18 10.50 -23.35
N TYR A 61 7.13 10.34 -22.55
CA TYR A 61 6.96 9.13 -21.74
C TYR A 61 6.75 7.87 -22.60
N VAL A 62 6.07 8.01 -23.75
CA VAL A 62 5.86 6.91 -24.70
C VAL A 62 7.16 6.58 -25.41
N TYR A 63 7.86 7.59 -25.93
CA TYR A 63 9.19 7.44 -26.53
C TYR A 63 10.17 6.74 -25.57
N ALA A 64 10.21 7.13 -24.31
CA ALA A 64 11.17 6.61 -23.33
C ALA A 64 10.89 5.16 -22.88
N ASN A 65 9.67 4.65 -23.05
CA ASN A 65 9.25 3.37 -22.46
C ASN A 65 8.64 2.38 -23.47
N SER A 66 8.61 2.70 -24.77
CA SER A 66 8.01 1.86 -25.82
C SER A 66 8.81 1.93 -27.11
N ASN A 67 8.57 1.00 -28.03
CA ASN A 67 9.02 1.04 -29.41
C ASN A 67 7.99 0.34 -30.31
N ALA A 68 8.08 0.54 -31.62
CA ALA A 68 7.07 0.09 -32.57
C ALA A 68 6.92 -1.44 -32.59
N GLU A 69 8.02 -2.17 -32.44
CA GLU A 69 8.07 -3.64 -32.49
C GLU A 69 7.57 -4.33 -31.20
N MET A 70 7.35 -3.57 -30.13
CA MET A 70 6.99 -4.15 -28.84
C MET A 70 5.61 -4.84 -28.89
N PRO A 71 5.47 -6.07 -28.38
CA PRO A 71 4.17 -6.74 -28.31
C PRO A 71 3.13 -5.91 -27.55
N LEU A 72 1.87 -5.97 -27.98
CA LEU A 72 0.77 -5.15 -27.43
C LEU A 72 0.65 -5.22 -25.90
N ALA A 73 0.81 -6.42 -25.32
CA ALA A 73 0.74 -6.60 -23.87
C ALA A 73 1.79 -5.74 -23.13
N TYR A 74 3.00 -5.62 -23.68
CA TYR A 74 4.06 -4.81 -23.12
C TYR A 74 3.87 -3.32 -23.39
N LYS A 75 3.26 -2.93 -24.54
CA LYS A 75 2.85 -1.55 -24.80
C LYS A 75 1.83 -1.06 -23.76
N ILE A 76 0.86 -1.89 -23.43
CA ILE A 76 -0.13 -1.59 -22.39
C ILE A 76 0.54 -1.52 -21.01
N SER A 77 1.40 -2.47 -20.65
CA SER A 77 2.05 -2.42 -19.32
C SER A 77 3.10 -1.33 -19.17
N ALA A 78 3.67 -0.85 -20.28
CA ALA A 78 4.62 0.26 -20.27
C ALA A 78 4.01 1.56 -19.74
N VAL A 79 2.67 1.67 -19.76
CA VAL A 79 1.90 2.76 -19.15
C VAL A 79 2.23 2.96 -17.67
N TRP A 80 2.70 1.93 -16.96
CA TRP A 80 3.10 2.03 -15.55
C TRP A 80 4.55 1.60 -15.28
N ALA A 81 5.40 1.59 -16.31
CA ALA A 81 6.82 1.26 -16.19
C ALA A 81 7.61 2.35 -15.44
N GLY A 82 7.53 3.57 -15.95
CA GLY A 82 8.20 4.73 -15.35
C GLY A 82 7.41 5.37 -14.22
N LYS A 83 8.03 6.38 -13.61
CA LYS A 83 7.49 7.13 -12.46
C LYS A 83 6.14 7.80 -12.78
N GLU A 84 6.05 8.51 -13.90
CA GLU A 84 4.91 9.33 -14.31
C GLU A 84 3.64 8.50 -14.45
N GLY A 85 3.70 7.45 -15.25
CA GLY A 85 2.56 6.58 -15.50
C GLY A 85 2.17 5.71 -14.30
N SER A 86 3.13 5.26 -13.50
CA SER A 86 2.84 4.56 -12.24
C SER A 86 2.15 5.46 -11.20
N LEU A 87 2.51 6.75 -11.15
CA LEU A 87 1.84 7.75 -10.32
C LEU A 87 0.42 8.03 -10.83
N LEU A 88 0.21 8.10 -12.15
CA LEU A 88 -1.13 8.20 -12.74
C LEU A 88 -2.01 7.00 -12.39
N LEU A 89 -1.47 5.78 -12.49
CA LEU A 89 -2.16 4.56 -12.05
C LEU A 89 -2.58 4.64 -10.58
N TRP A 90 -1.70 5.14 -9.71
CA TRP A 90 -2.03 5.32 -8.29
C TRP A 90 -3.16 6.32 -8.05
N VAL A 91 -3.16 7.44 -8.78
CA VAL A 91 -4.24 8.45 -8.69
C VAL A 91 -5.58 7.83 -9.12
N VAL A 92 -5.60 7.10 -10.25
CA VAL A 92 -6.81 6.41 -10.72
C VAL A 92 -7.33 5.45 -9.65
N LEU A 93 -6.46 4.59 -9.11
CA LEU A 93 -6.86 3.61 -8.09
C LEU A 93 -7.33 4.30 -6.79
N ASN A 94 -6.70 5.40 -6.36
CA ASN A 94 -7.14 6.17 -5.20
C ASN A 94 -8.56 6.74 -5.39
N LEU A 95 -8.82 7.35 -6.55
CA LEU A 95 -10.14 7.91 -6.85
C LEU A 95 -11.20 6.81 -6.95
N MET A 96 -10.88 5.71 -7.64
CA MET A 96 -11.77 4.56 -7.76
C MET A 96 -12.13 3.96 -6.39
N VAL A 97 -11.16 3.66 -5.52
CA VAL A 97 -11.48 3.11 -4.19
C VAL A 97 -12.25 4.10 -3.33
N THR A 98 -12.03 5.40 -3.49
CA THR A 98 -12.79 6.45 -2.78
C THR A 98 -14.24 6.49 -3.25
N SER A 99 -14.47 6.47 -4.57
CA SER A 99 -15.81 6.42 -5.17
C SER A 99 -16.54 5.12 -4.82
N LEU A 100 -15.85 3.98 -4.75
CA LEU A 100 -16.45 2.73 -4.30
C LEU A 100 -16.83 2.79 -2.82
N TYR A 101 -15.95 3.29 -1.96
CA TYR A 101 -16.18 3.36 -0.52
C TYR A 101 -17.35 4.27 -0.14
N ILE A 102 -17.46 5.47 -0.75
CA ILE A 102 -18.55 6.40 -0.44
C ILE A 102 -19.92 5.82 -0.82
N ASN A 103 -19.97 4.97 -1.87
CA ASN A 103 -21.20 4.29 -2.30
C ASN A 103 -21.44 2.93 -1.63
N TRP A 104 -20.51 2.44 -0.80
CA TRP A 104 -20.64 1.12 -0.17
C TRP A 104 -21.55 1.14 1.05
N GLY A 105 -22.84 0.87 0.89
CA GLY A 105 -23.82 0.90 1.97
C GLY A 105 -24.37 2.33 2.22
N VAL A 106 -24.79 2.64 3.45
CA VAL A 106 -25.45 3.94 3.73
C VAL A 106 -24.45 5.09 3.68
N LYS A 107 -24.80 6.15 2.96
CA LYS A 107 -24.02 7.39 2.90
C LYS A 107 -24.19 8.17 4.19
N ASP A 108 -23.08 8.50 4.83
CA ASP A 108 -23.08 9.27 6.07
C ASP A 108 -21.96 10.31 6.08
N ARG A 109 -21.99 11.15 7.11
CA ARG A 109 -21.00 12.22 7.28
C ARG A 109 -19.60 11.70 7.58
N LYS A 110 -19.45 10.48 8.12
CA LYS A 110 -18.14 9.89 8.38
C LYS A 110 -17.48 9.50 7.06
N LYS A 111 -18.22 8.91 6.12
CA LYS A 111 -17.75 8.61 4.76
C LYS A 111 -17.42 9.85 3.97
N ALA A 112 -18.19 10.93 4.10
CA ALA A 112 -17.82 12.22 3.50
C ALA A 112 -16.45 12.72 4.03
N LYS A 113 -16.16 12.54 5.32
CA LYS A 113 -14.83 12.84 5.88
C LYS A 113 -13.74 11.90 5.34
N VAL A 114 -14.03 10.62 5.15
CA VAL A 114 -13.09 9.67 4.51
C VAL A 114 -12.76 10.16 3.11
N ALA A 115 -13.78 10.49 2.32
CA ALA A 115 -13.60 11.02 0.98
C ALA A 115 -12.80 12.32 0.97
N ALA A 116 -13.01 13.23 1.94
CA ALA A 116 -12.21 14.45 2.07
C ALA A 116 -10.71 14.16 2.30
N VAL A 117 -10.37 13.23 3.20
CA VAL A 117 -8.95 12.87 3.44
C VAL A 117 -8.33 12.24 2.20
N MET A 118 -9.07 11.34 1.53
CA MET A 118 -8.62 10.69 0.30
C MET A 118 -8.43 11.69 -0.85
N THR A 119 -9.35 12.63 -1.04
CA THR A 119 -9.23 13.63 -2.11
C THR A 119 -8.14 14.64 -1.82
N LEU A 120 -7.90 15.02 -0.55
CA LEU A 120 -6.73 15.86 -0.20
C LEU A 120 -5.41 15.17 -0.57
N PHE A 121 -5.26 13.90 -0.19
CA PHE A 121 -4.08 13.11 -0.55
C PHE A 121 -3.93 12.96 -2.07
N THR A 122 -5.03 12.69 -2.77
CA THR A 122 -5.04 12.53 -4.23
C THR A 122 -4.72 13.85 -4.95
N SER A 123 -5.21 15.00 -4.45
CA SER A 123 -4.85 16.32 -4.98
C SER A 123 -3.35 16.56 -4.91
N TYR A 124 -2.69 16.13 -3.83
CA TYR A 124 -1.24 16.21 -3.72
C TYR A 124 -0.53 15.31 -4.76
N LEU A 125 -1.01 14.08 -5.02
CA LEU A 125 -0.43 13.23 -6.07
C LEU A 125 -0.63 13.83 -7.47
N LEU A 126 -1.81 14.39 -7.75
CA LEU A 126 -2.10 15.09 -9.01
C LEU A 126 -1.23 16.33 -9.19
N LEU A 127 -0.95 17.08 -8.12
CA LEU A 127 -0.04 18.22 -8.17
C LEU A 127 1.38 17.78 -8.59
N ASN A 128 1.84 16.63 -8.09
CA ASN A 128 3.13 16.05 -8.50
C ASN A 128 3.14 15.63 -9.98
N LEU A 129 2.05 15.04 -10.48
CA LEU A 129 1.91 14.75 -11.92
C LEU A 129 1.96 16.02 -12.77
N LEU A 130 1.32 17.11 -12.33
CA LEU A 130 1.26 18.35 -13.10
C LEU A 130 2.61 19.08 -13.15
N ILE A 131 3.38 19.07 -12.05
CA ILE A 131 4.60 19.87 -11.92
C ILE A 131 5.86 19.07 -12.25
N PHE A 132 5.98 17.84 -11.75
CA PHE A 132 7.26 17.11 -11.72
C PHE A 132 7.26 15.83 -12.56
N SER A 133 6.10 15.25 -12.84
CA SER A 133 6.01 13.89 -13.42
C SER A 133 4.88 13.79 -14.42
N ASN A 134 4.86 14.70 -15.39
CA ASN A 134 3.78 14.76 -16.38
C ASN A 134 4.00 13.72 -17.50
N PRO A 135 3.14 12.68 -17.61
CA PRO A 135 3.30 11.63 -18.61
C PRO A 135 2.99 12.11 -20.05
N PHE A 136 2.46 13.33 -20.22
CA PHE A 136 2.06 13.89 -21.50
C PHE A 136 3.00 15.00 -22.01
N THR A 137 4.22 15.05 -21.47
CA THR A 137 5.25 16.00 -21.94
C THR A 137 5.52 15.78 -23.43
N VAL A 138 5.29 16.83 -24.23
CA VAL A 138 5.46 16.80 -25.69
C VAL A 138 6.90 17.12 -26.07
N LEU A 139 7.48 16.32 -26.95
CA LEU A 139 8.80 16.55 -27.53
C LEU A 139 8.76 17.62 -28.63
N PRO A 140 9.86 18.37 -28.84
CA PRO A 140 9.92 19.41 -29.87
C PRO A 140 9.94 18.83 -31.30
N TYR A 141 10.18 17.53 -31.46
CA TYR A 141 10.09 16.78 -32.71
C TYR A 141 9.47 15.41 -32.43
N THR A 142 9.02 14.72 -33.48
CA THR A 142 8.50 13.34 -33.38
C THR A 142 9.61 12.35 -33.78
N PRO A 143 10.20 11.60 -32.84
CA PRO A 143 11.13 10.52 -33.15
C PRO A 143 10.46 9.46 -34.05
N PRO A 144 11.21 8.83 -34.97
CA PRO A 144 10.68 7.78 -35.84
C PRO A 144 10.38 6.47 -35.10
N ASP A 145 11.07 6.22 -33.99
CA ASP A 145 10.84 5.09 -33.09
C ASP A 145 11.17 5.47 -31.64
N GLY A 146 10.73 4.66 -30.68
CA GLY A 146 11.00 4.83 -29.27
C GLY A 146 12.22 4.05 -28.76
N ALA A 147 12.69 4.42 -27.58
CA ALA A 147 13.85 3.80 -26.92
C ALA A 147 13.59 2.34 -26.50
N GLY A 148 12.31 1.94 -26.46
CA GLY A 148 11.88 0.62 -26.01
C GLY A 148 11.84 0.49 -24.49
N LEU A 149 11.11 -0.52 -24.03
CA LEU A 149 11.05 -0.84 -22.61
C LEU A 149 12.37 -1.46 -22.16
N ASN A 150 12.83 -1.12 -20.95
CA ASN A 150 13.97 -1.77 -20.31
C ASN A 150 13.81 -3.31 -20.38
N PRO A 151 14.82 -4.06 -20.86
CA PRO A 151 14.72 -5.52 -21.01
C PRO A 151 14.27 -6.26 -19.74
N LEU A 152 14.66 -5.80 -18.56
CA LEU A 152 14.27 -6.42 -17.27
C LEU A 152 12.77 -6.27 -16.97
N LEU A 153 12.09 -5.32 -17.62
CA LEU A 153 10.66 -5.08 -17.47
C LEU A 153 9.80 -5.85 -18.50
N ARG A 154 10.41 -6.57 -19.45
CA ARG A 154 9.69 -7.34 -20.48
C ARG A 154 9.25 -8.71 -19.95
N THR A 155 8.45 -8.70 -18.88
CA THR A 155 8.01 -9.90 -18.16
C THR A 155 6.52 -9.84 -17.80
N VAL A 156 5.90 -10.98 -17.53
CA VAL A 156 4.48 -11.04 -17.11
C VAL A 156 4.29 -10.37 -15.75
N GLU A 157 5.29 -10.46 -14.89
CA GLU A 157 5.29 -9.86 -13.57
C GLU A 157 5.16 -8.34 -13.64
N MET A 158 5.81 -7.68 -14.60
CA MET A 158 5.66 -6.23 -14.85
C MET A 158 4.21 -5.84 -15.20
N ILE A 159 3.46 -6.72 -15.86
CA ILE A 159 2.05 -6.48 -16.20
C ILE A 159 1.19 -6.51 -14.92
N LEU A 160 1.49 -7.42 -13.99
CA LEU A 160 0.63 -7.71 -12.84
C LEU A 160 1.02 -6.96 -11.56
N HIS A 161 2.32 -6.85 -11.28
CA HIS A 161 2.84 -6.37 -10.01
C HIS A 161 2.45 -4.91 -9.71
N PRO A 162 2.68 -3.92 -10.60
CA PRO A 162 2.39 -2.53 -10.28
C PRO A 162 0.90 -2.27 -10.00
N PRO A 163 -0.08 -2.76 -10.79
CA PRO A 163 -1.50 -2.62 -10.44
C PRO A 163 -1.86 -3.18 -9.07
N VAL A 164 -1.30 -4.33 -8.68
CA VAL A 164 -1.55 -4.95 -7.36
C VAL A 164 -0.96 -4.11 -6.23
N VAL A 165 0.28 -3.63 -6.38
CA VAL A 165 0.95 -2.79 -5.37
C VAL A 165 0.24 -1.45 -5.20
N PHE A 166 -0.09 -0.75 -6.29
CA PHE A 166 -0.77 0.53 -6.18
C PHE A 166 -2.21 0.40 -5.65
N LEU A 167 -2.89 -0.72 -5.93
CA LEU A 167 -4.16 -1.03 -5.27
C LEU A 167 -3.96 -1.19 -3.75
N ALA A 168 -2.92 -1.92 -3.34
CA ALA A 168 -2.58 -2.06 -1.91
C ALA A 168 -2.32 -0.69 -1.26
N TYR A 169 -1.60 0.20 -1.96
CA TYR A 169 -1.29 1.54 -1.46
C TYR A 169 -2.56 2.42 -1.34
N SER A 170 -3.45 2.38 -2.32
CA SER A 170 -4.75 3.07 -2.26
C SER A 170 -5.65 2.52 -1.14
N LEU A 171 -5.66 1.21 -0.90
CA LEU A 171 -6.40 0.60 0.20
C LEU A 171 -5.77 0.94 1.58
N ALA A 172 -4.45 1.09 1.67
CA ALA A 172 -3.79 1.58 2.88
C ALA A 172 -4.16 3.04 3.18
N ALA A 173 -4.19 3.91 2.16
CA ALA A 173 -4.67 5.29 2.28
C ALA A 173 -6.14 5.34 2.72
N LEU A 174 -6.97 4.45 2.18
CA LEU A 174 -8.37 4.33 2.55
C LEU A 174 -8.52 3.88 4.02
N LEU A 175 -7.76 2.86 4.45
CA LEU A 175 -7.77 2.39 5.84
C LEU A 175 -7.40 3.52 6.82
N TYR A 176 -6.33 4.26 6.49
CA TYR A 176 -5.93 5.45 7.24
C TYR A 176 -7.08 6.45 7.37
N SER A 177 -7.71 6.78 6.24
CA SER A 177 -8.79 7.76 6.16
C SER A 177 -10.03 7.32 6.94
N VAL A 178 -10.40 6.04 6.88
CA VAL A 178 -11.50 5.44 7.66
C VAL A 178 -11.28 5.60 9.16
N ILE A 179 -10.08 5.33 9.65
CA ILE A 179 -9.75 5.42 11.08
C ILE A 179 -9.66 6.88 11.53
N VAL A 180 -9.11 7.79 10.70
CA VAL A 180 -9.13 9.24 10.96
C VAL A 180 -10.57 9.74 11.09
N ALA A 181 -11.45 9.34 10.18
CA ALA A 181 -12.85 9.76 10.17
C ALA A 181 -13.74 9.03 11.19
N ASN A 182 -13.22 7.99 11.85
CA ASN A 182 -13.97 7.08 12.72
C ASN A 182 -15.18 6.47 12.01
N SER A 183 -14.99 6.07 10.76
CA SER A 183 -15.98 5.44 9.89
C SER A 183 -15.91 3.91 9.96
N GLU A 184 -16.92 3.24 9.41
CA GLU A 184 -17.05 1.79 9.45
C GLU A 184 -16.31 1.11 8.28
N GLY A 185 -16.11 -0.20 8.40
CA GLY A 185 -15.49 -1.03 7.35
C GLY A 185 -13.98 -1.20 7.46
N GLU A 186 -13.33 -0.60 8.47
CA GLU A 186 -11.88 -0.66 8.69
C GLU A 186 -11.31 -2.10 8.64
N ARG A 187 -12.01 -3.11 9.18
CA ARG A 187 -11.51 -4.49 9.25
C ARG A 187 -11.51 -5.14 7.88
N THR A 188 -12.53 -4.87 7.07
CA THR A 188 -12.63 -5.37 5.70
C THR A 188 -11.55 -4.71 4.85
N ILE A 189 -11.39 -3.39 4.96
CA ILE A 189 -10.36 -2.66 4.23
C ILE A 189 -8.98 -3.15 4.64
N ALA A 190 -8.69 -3.30 5.94
CA ALA A 190 -7.42 -3.84 6.43
C ALA A 190 -7.11 -5.23 5.84
N ARG A 191 -8.10 -6.12 5.75
CA ARG A 191 -7.91 -7.46 5.14
C ARG A 191 -7.61 -7.37 3.65
N LEU A 192 -8.32 -6.52 2.92
CA LEU A 192 -8.07 -6.28 1.50
C LEU A 192 -6.68 -5.67 1.28
N THR A 193 -6.29 -4.67 2.07
CA THR A 193 -4.96 -4.08 2.05
C THR A 193 -3.88 -5.14 2.30
N TRP A 194 -4.06 -5.98 3.33
CA TRP A 194 -3.09 -7.03 3.67
C TRP A 194 -2.96 -8.09 2.58
N LEU A 195 -4.09 -8.51 1.99
CA LEU A 195 -4.10 -9.45 0.87
C LEU A 195 -3.35 -8.86 -0.33
N SER A 196 -3.65 -7.62 -0.72
CA SER A 196 -3.00 -6.96 -1.85
C SER A 196 -1.51 -6.71 -1.60
N LEU A 197 -1.10 -6.34 -0.38
CA LEU A 197 0.32 -6.25 -0.01
C LEU A 197 1.00 -7.61 -0.13
N THR A 198 0.36 -8.68 0.35
CA THR A 198 0.89 -10.05 0.26
C THR A 198 1.08 -10.47 -1.19
N LEU A 199 0.07 -10.25 -2.04
CA LEU A 199 0.17 -10.54 -3.48
C LEU A 199 1.24 -9.70 -4.17
N GLY A 200 1.36 -8.41 -3.81
CA GLY A 200 2.41 -7.53 -4.31
C GLY A 200 3.80 -8.07 -3.99
N ILE A 201 4.05 -8.43 -2.73
CA ILE A 201 5.32 -9.03 -2.26
C ILE A 201 5.58 -10.36 -2.98
N LEU A 202 4.58 -11.24 -3.09
CA LEU A 202 4.73 -12.53 -3.76
C LEU A 202 5.11 -12.37 -5.24
N ILE A 203 4.38 -11.54 -5.99
CA ILE A 203 4.68 -11.32 -7.42
C ILE A 203 6.04 -10.62 -7.56
N GLY A 204 6.35 -9.65 -6.70
CA GLY A 204 7.63 -8.94 -6.70
C GLY A 204 8.82 -9.87 -6.43
N SER A 205 8.71 -10.74 -5.43
CA SER A 205 9.73 -11.74 -5.10
C SER A 205 9.98 -12.73 -6.25
N LEU A 206 8.91 -13.17 -6.92
CA LEU A 206 9.01 -14.02 -8.11
C LEU A 206 9.68 -13.27 -9.26
N TRP A 207 9.37 -11.98 -9.41
CA TRP A 207 9.95 -11.15 -10.45
C TRP A 207 11.45 -10.97 -10.24
N ALA A 208 11.87 -10.53 -9.05
CA ALA A 208 13.26 -10.38 -8.67
C ALA A 208 14.06 -11.68 -8.87
N TYR A 209 13.48 -12.82 -8.48
CA TYR A 209 14.08 -14.13 -8.70
C TYR A 209 14.38 -14.41 -10.18
N LYS A 210 13.45 -14.08 -11.08
CA LYS A 210 13.57 -14.35 -12.51
C LYS A 210 14.49 -13.37 -13.24
N THR A 211 14.47 -12.09 -12.88
CA THR A 211 15.17 -11.05 -13.65
C THR A 211 16.55 -10.72 -13.13
N LEU A 212 16.76 -10.84 -11.81
CA LEU A 212 18.04 -10.50 -11.20
C LEU A 212 18.87 -11.76 -10.91
N GLY A 213 18.26 -12.88 -10.51
CA GLY A 213 18.94 -14.17 -10.44
C GLY A 213 19.90 -14.36 -9.26
N TRP A 214 19.70 -13.69 -8.12
CA TRP A 214 20.66 -13.62 -6.99
C TRP A 214 20.62 -14.85 -6.08
N GLY A 215 20.33 -16.03 -6.64
CA GLY A 215 20.29 -17.28 -5.88
C GLY A 215 19.15 -17.39 -4.85
N GLY A 216 18.08 -16.58 -4.96
CA GLY A 216 16.91 -16.67 -4.08
C GLY A 216 15.78 -15.69 -4.40
N PHE A 217 14.63 -15.90 -3.77
CA PHE A 217 13.42 -15.06 -3.93
C PHE A 217 13.46 -13.74 -3.12
N TRP A 218 14.53 -13.49 -2.35
CA TRP A 218 14.68 -12.30 -1.51
C TRP A 218 16.16 -11.94 -1.33
N GLY A 219 16.50 -10.70 -1.68
CA GLY A 219 17.82 -10.09 -1.61
C GLY A 219 18.08 -9.23 -0.38
N TRP A 220 17.03 -8.83 0.37
CA TRP A 220 17.14 -7.81 1.44
C TRP A 220 17.61 -6.44 0.94
N ASP A 221 17.34 -6.11 -0.32
CA ASP A 221 17.65 -4.79 -0.83
C ASP A 221 16.63 -3.75 -0.30
N PRO A 222 16.93 -2.44 -0.41
CA PRO A 222 16.05 -1.40 0.12
C PRO A 222 14.61 -1.43 -0.39
N VAL A 223 14.36 -1.80 -1.65
CA VAL A 223 13.01 -1.83 -2.23
C VAL A 223 12.19 -2.99 -1.69
N GLU A 224 12.77 -4.19 -1.66
CA GLU A 224 12.16 -5.36 -1.02
C GLU A 224 11.84 -5.08 0.46
N ASN A 225 12.82 -4.54 1.20
CA ASN A 225 12.66 -4.20 2.61
C ASN A 225 11.54 -3.18 2.83
N ALA A 226 11.50 -2.13 2.03
CA ALA A 226 10.48 -1.10 2.16
C ALA A 226 9.07 -1.65 1.89
N SER A 227 8.92 -2.62 0.98
CA SER A 227 7.64 -3.30 0.72
C SER A 227 7.17 -4.18 1.89
N LEU A 228 8.10 -4.74 2.67
CA LEU A 228 7.81 -5.59 3.83
C LEU A 228 7.30 -4.78 5.03
N LEU A 229 7.78 -3.54 5.20
CA LEU A 229 7.48 -2.70 6.36
C LEU A 229 5.95 -2.46 6.58
N PRO A 230 5.15 -2.02 5.59
CA PRO A 230 3.70 -1.90 5.73
C PRO A 230 3.00 -3.23 6.04
N TRP A 231 3.52 -4.34 5.50
CA TRP A 231 2.94 -5.66 5.72
C TRP A 231 3.12 -6.11 7.17
N LEU A 232 4.29 -5.87 7.77
CA LEU A 232 4.56 -6.18 9.18
C LEU A 232 3.66 -5.37 10.11
N THR A 233 3.50 -4.06 9.87
CA THR A 233 2.65 -3.21 10.71
C THR A 233 1.18 -3.58 10.57
N LEU A 234 0.70 -3.91 9.36
CA LEU A 234 -0.67 -4.33 9.17
C LEU A 234 -0.94 -5.74 9.74
N THR A 235 0.08 -6.60 9.78
CA THR A 235 -0.02 -7.89 10.48
C THR A 235 -0.14 -7.67 12.00
N ALA A 236 0.61 -6.72 12.56
CA ALA A 236 0.48 -6.33 13.96
C ALA A 236 -0.91 -5.74 14.29
N TYR A 237 -1.50 -4.97 13.37
CA TYR A 237 -2.87 -4.43 13.50
C TYR A 237 -3.89 -5.53 13.83
N PHE A 238 -3.82 -6.69 13.19
CA PHE A 238 -4.77 -7.79 13.42
C PHE A 238 -4.62 -8.48 14.77
N HIS A 239 -3.45 -8.37 15.40
CA HIS A 239 -3.15 -9.03 16.67
C HIS A 239 -3.46 -8.14 17.88
N LEU A 240 -3.99 -6.93 17.65
CA LEU A 240 -4.36 -5.98 18.70
C LEU A 240 -5.86 -5.77 18.78
N THR A 241 -6.38 -5.83 20.01
CA THR A 241 -7.77 -5.46 20.31
C THR A 241 -7.92 -3.96 20.61
N ARG A 242 -6.89 -3.34 21.20
CA ARG A 242 -6.80 -1.91 21.51
C ARG A 242 -5.51 -1.34 20.94
N GLY A 243 -5.53 -0.07 20.52
CA GLY A 243 -4.35 0.59 19.95
C GLY A 243 -3.98 0.16 18.54
N ARG A 244 -4.81 -0.65 17.86
CA ARG A 244 -4.59 -1.06 16.46
C ARG A 244 -4.49 0.13 15.50
N ASP A 245 -5.19 1.24 15.77
CA ASP A 245 -5.16 2.48 14.97
C ASP A 245 -3.73 2.98 14.75
N PHE A 246 -2.85 2.84 15.77
CA PHE A 246 -1.43 3.16 15.67
C PHE A 246 -0.78 2.44 14.48
N PHE A 247 -1.00 1.14 14.36
CA PHE A 247 -0.41 0.33 13.31
C PHE A 247 -1.01 0.63 11.94
N ALA A 248 -2.28 1.02 11.86
CA ALA A 248 -2.87 1.45 10.60
C ALA A 248 -2.28 2.78 10.11
N TYR A 249 -2.08 3.74 11.01
CA TYR A 249 -1.39 4.98 10.65
C TYR A 249 0.04 4.74 10.21
N LEU A 250 0.79 3.94 10.99
CA LEU A 250 2.15 3.57 10.65
C LEU A 250 2.24 2.82 9.32
N THR A 251 1.27 1.94 9.02
CA THR A 251 1.20 1.23 7.73
C THR A 251 1.14 2.20 6.55
N PHE A 252 0.28 3.22 6.61
CA PHE A 252 0.18 4.20 5.51
C PHE A 252 1.42 5.08 5.41
N SER A 253 2.00 5.51 6.54
CA SER A 253 3.27 6.24 6.55
C SER A 253 4.41 5.41 5.93
N LEU A 254 4.44 4.11 6.20
CA LEU A 254 5.43 3.19 5.62
C LEU A 254 5.18 2.90 4.14
N VAL A 255 3.92 2.97 3.66
CA VAL A 255 3.62 2.94 2.22
C VAL A 255 4.22 4.16 1.54
N LEU A 256 4.06 5.36 2.12
CA LEU A 256 4.67 6.58 1.59
C LEU A 256 6.20 6.52 1.63
N PHE A 257 6.77 5.95 2.70
CA PHE A 257 8.20 5.65 2.79
C PHE A 257 8.64 4.69 1.68
N ALA A 258 7.91 3.60 1.42
CA ALA A 258 8.23 2.67 0.34
C ALA A 258 8.18 3.34 -1.04
N THR A 259 7.24 4.26 -1.27
CA THR A 259 7.24 5.09 -2.48
C THR A 259 8.46 6.00 -2.56
N LEU A 260 8.86 6.63 -1.45
CA LEU A 260 10.11 7.41 -1.40
C LEU A 260 11.29 6.52 -1.78
N VAL A 261 11.47 5.36 -1.15
CA VAL A 261 12.59 4.44 -1.46
C VAL A 261 12.61 4.03 -2.94
N THR A 262 11.44 3.70 -3.51
CA THR A 262 11.36 3.16 -4.89
C THR A 262 11.41 4.21 -5.99
N ARG A 263 10.98 5.44 -5.74
CA ARG A 263 10.74 6.45 -6.80
C ARG A 263 11.48 7.76 -6.62
N SER A 264 12.15 7.98 -5.47
CA SER A 264 12.87 9.23 -5.22
C SER A 264 14.29 9.24 -5.77
N GLY A 265 14.95 8.10 -5.97
CA GLY A 265 16.39 8.07 -6.26
C GLY A 265 17.27 8.54 -5.08
N ILE A 266 16.72 8.69 -3.87
CA ILE A 266 17.50 9.02 -2.65
C ILE A 266 18.27 7.81 -2.12
N ILE A 267 17.65 6.62 -2.22
CA ILE A 267 18.27 5.36 -1.80
C ILE A 267 18.55 4.53 -3.04
N SER A 268 19.82 4.14 -3.23
CA SER A 268 20.21 3.26 -4.34
C SER A 268 19.65 1.86 -4.12
N SER A 269 19.02 1.29 -5.15
CA SER A 269 18.56 -0.09 -5.16
C SER A 269 18.71 -0.68 -6.55
N VAL A 270 19.04 -1.96 -6.63
CA VAL A 270 19.06 -2.71 -7.90
C VAL A 270 17.66 -2.91 -8.49
N HIS A 271 16.61 -2.68 -7.70
CA HIS A 271 15.21 -2.73 -8.12
C HIS A 271 14.63 -1.34 -8.43
N SER A 272 15.42 -0.27 -8.39
CA SER A 272 14.95 1.06 -8.78
C SER A 272 15.02 1.25 -10.29
N PHE A 273 13.87 1.29 -10.94
CA PHE A 273 13.73 1.58 -12.37
C PHE A 273 13.08 2.97 -12.52
N GLY A 274 13.90 4.01 -12.76
CA GLY A 274 13.43 5.35 -13.11
C GLY A 274 13.63 6.47 -12.08
N GLY A 275 14.79 6.54 -11.41
CA GLY A 275 15.14 7.63 -10.49
C GLY A 275 16.60 8.06 -10.62
N GLU A 276 16.93 8.86 -11.63
CA GLU A 276 18.27 9.46 -11.77
C GLU A 276 18.42 10.78 -10.98
N VAL A 277 17.30 11.40 -10.59
CA VAL A 277 17.27 12.68 -9.86
C VAL A 277 16.57 12.50 -8.52
N SER A 278 17.23 12.93 -7.44
CA SER A 278 16.69 12.87 -6.08
C SER A 278 15.40 13.70 -5.95
N ASP A 279 14.26 13.04 -5.73
CA ASP A 279 12.95 13.63 -5.54
C ASP A 279 12.46 13.50 -4.08
N TYR A 280 12.46 14.63 -3.38
CA TYR A 280 12.05 14.73 -1.97
C TYR A 280 10.55 15.03 -1.77
N SER A 281 9.75 15.06 -2.84
CA SER A 281 8.34 15.43 -2.76
C SER A 281 7.60 14.63 -1.68
N TYR A 282 7.83 13.32 -1.58
CA TYR A 282 7.16 12.42 -0.64
C TYR A 282 7.49 12.63 0.85
N VAL A 283 8.48 13.47 1.22
CA VAL A 283 8.83 13.72 2.63
C VAL A 283 7.68 14.42 3.37
N ILE A 284 7.07 15.44 2.77
CA ILE A 284 5.96 16.20 3.38
C ILE A 284 4.75 15.29 3.67
N PRO A 285 4.21 14.50 2.72
CA PRO A 285 3.09 13.61 3.02
C PRO A 285 3.44 12.53 4.04
N ILE A 286 4.69 12.04 4.09
CA ILE A 286 5.14 11.14 5.17
C ILE A 286 4.97 11.83 6.52
N LEU A 287 5.54 13.01 6.71
CA LEU A 287 5.44 13.75 7.97
C LEU A 287 4.00 14.10 8.33
N ALA A 288 3.19 14.51 7.36
CA ALA A 288 1.77 14.79 7.55
C ALA A 288 0.97 13.54 7.97
N SER A 289 1.27 12.38 7.39
CA SER A 289 0.62 11.10 7.74
C SER A 289 0.92 10.63 9.16
N LEU A 290 2.03 11.09 9.76
CA LEU A 290 2.39 10.80 11.14
C LEU A 290 1.64 11.66 12.16
N ALA A 291 0.98 12.75 11.74
CA ALA A 291 0.33 13.67 12.66
C ALA A 291 -0.72 13.00 13.59
N PRO A 292 -1.60 12.09 13.12
CA PRO A 292 -2.52 11.40 14.02
C PRO A 292 -1.82 10.52 15.07
N LEU A 293 -0.65 9.96 14.76
CA LEU A 293 0.15 9.19 15.70
C LEU A 293 0.63 10.08 16.85
N VAL A 294 1.13 11.27 16.54
CA VAL A 294 1.59 12.23 17.55
C VAL A 294 0.44 12.70 18.43
N VAL A 295 -0.70 13.05 17.81
CA VAL A 295 -1.89 13.54 18.54
C VAL A 295 -2.51 12.44 19.41
N ARG A 296 -2.56 11.20 18.92
CA ARG A 296 -3.13 10.05 19.64
C ARG A 296 -2.10 9.26 20.44
N ALA A 297 -0.83 9.68 20.49
CA ALA A 297 0.24 9.00 21.22
C ALA A 297 -0.11 8.80 22.70
N ARG A 298 -0.79 9.79 23.31
CA ARG A 298 -1.23 9.71 24.72
C ARG A 298 -2.29 8.64 24.99
N GLN A 299 -3.02 8.22 23.95
CA GLN A 299 -4.03 7.16 24.05
C GLN A 299 -3.42 5.77 23.82
N PHE A 300 -2.20 5.72 23.26
CA PHE A 300 -1.46 4.49 23.05
C PHE A 300 -0.64 4.17 24.31
N SER A 301 -1.07 3.16 25.06
CA SER A 301 -0.28 2.67 26.19
C SER A 301 0.74 1.63 25.73
N ILE A 302 2.02 1.91 25.90
CA ILE A 302 3.10 0.93 25.67
C ILE A 302 2.88 -0.32 26.56
N SER A 303 2.30 -0.16 27.75
CA SER A 303 2.00 -1.32 28.63
C SER A 303 0.98 -2.28 28.02
N SER A 304 0.06 -1.78 27.18
CA SER A 304 -0.86 -2.63 26.40
C SER A 304 -0.10 -3.49 25.39
N LEU A 305 0.98 -2.94 24.80
CA LEU A 305 1.86 -3.67 23.90
C LEU A 305 2.68 -4.70 24.67
N CYS A 306 3.27 -4.35 25.83
CA CYS A 306 4.05 -5.26 26.69
C CYS A 306 3.27 -6.49 27.17
N ASN A 307 1.95 -6.35 27.31
CA ASN A 307 1.09 -7.47 27.66
C ASN A 307 0.89 -8.44 26.49
N GLN A 308 1.11 -8.01 25.24
CA GLN A 308 0.91 -8.80 24.03
C GLN A 308 2.22 -9.13 23.32
N ASN A 309 2.49 -10.42 23.19
CA ASN A 309 3.78 -10.94 22.74
C ASN A 309 4.06 -10.70 21.25
N LEU A 310 3.03 -10.77 20.39
CA LEU A 310 3.21 -10.77 18.94
C LEU A 310 3.35 -9.35 18.32
N PRO A 311 2.56 -8.33 18.73
CA PRO A 311 2.72 -6.97 18.20
C PRO A 311 4.09 -6.34 18.48
N ILE A 312 4.72 -6.67 19.62
CA ILE A 312 6.09 -6.23 19.94
C ILE A 312 7.10 -6.84 18.97
N LEU A 313 6.95 -8.13 18.67
CA LEU A 313 7.82 -8.81 17.70
C LEU A 313 7.74 -8.12 16.34
N PHE A 314 6.55 -7.83 15.84
CA PHE A 314 6.37 -7.12 14.58
C PHE A 314 6.95 -5.69 14.62
N LEU A 315 6.72 -4.94 15.70
CA LEU A 315 7.28 -3.59 15.83
C LEU A 315 8.81 -3.61 15.88
N SER A 316 9.42 -4.58 16.57
CA SER A 316 10.87 -4.75 16.58
C SER A 316 11.42 -5.08 15.19
N ALA A 317 10.72 -5.94 14.43
CA ALA A 317 11.07 -6.25 13.05
C ALA A 317 11.00 -5.01 12.15
N VAL A 318 9.93 -4.21 12.30
CA VAL A 318 9.78 -2.94 11.59
C VAL A 318 10.96 -2.00 11.89
N ILE A 319 11.35 -1.84 13.15
CA ILE A 319 12.47 -0.96 13.53
C ILE A 319 13.78 -1.44 12.88
N VAL A 320 14.11 -2.72 12.99
CA VAL A 320 15.37 -3.25 12.43
C VAL A 320 15.39 -3.14 10.91
N VAL A 321 14.30 -3.54 10.24
CA VAL A 321 14.21 -3.47 8.77
C VAL A 321 14.26 -2.01 8.30
N PHE A 322 13.58 -1.10 8.99
CA PHE A 322 13.58 0.32 8.67
C PHE A 322 14.96 0.96 8.85
N LEU A 323 15.65 0.68 9.96
CA LEU A 323 17.01 1.17 10.21
C LEU A 323 18.00 0.63 9.18
N GLY A 324 17.93 -0.65 8.83
CA GLY A 324 18.74 -1.23 7.76
C GLY A 324 18.46 -0.57 6.41
N THR A 325 17.19 -0.30 6.09
CA THR A 325 16.79 0.37 4.84
C THR A 325 17.36 1.79 4.77
N ILE A 326 17.30 2.56 5.85
CA ILE A 326 17.84 3.92 5.91
C ILE A 326 19.37 3.93 5.93
N ALA A 327 20.01 2.97 6.59
CA ALA A 327 21.47 2.83 6.55
C ALA A 327 21.98 2.64 5.10
N GLY A 328 21.14 2.06 4.23
CA GLY A 328 21.32 1.99 2.78
C GLY A 328 21.55 3.32 2.06
N VAL A 329 21.24 4.46 2.68
CA VAL A 329 21.59 5.80 2.15
C VAL A 329 23.10 6.02 2.14
N SER A 330 23.81 5.51 3.15
CA SER A 330 25.23 5.83 3.40
C SER A 330 26.16 4.63 3.20
N VAL A 331 25.66 3.41 3.35
CA VAL A 331 26.44 2.17 3.30
C VAL A 331 25.62 1.10 2.60
N GLU A 332 26.24 0.30 1.73
CA GLU A 332 25.58 -0.88 1.17
C GLU A 332 25.30 -1.91 2.28
N VAL A 333 24.02 -2.13 2.57
CA VAL A 333 23.58 -3.05 3.63
C VAL A 333 23.38 -4.44 3.03
N SER A 334 24.30 -5.35 3.32
CA SER A 334 24.23 -6.74 2.85
C SER A 334 23.29 -7.60 3.70
N ARG A 335 22.95 -8.79 3.20
CA ARG A 335 22.20 -9.82 3.94
C ARG A 335 22.80 -10.13 5.33
N GLU A 336 24.12 -10.05 5.48
CA GLU A 336 24.81 -10.32 6.76
C GLU A 336 24.40 -9.35 7.85
N TYR A 337 24.15 -8.07 7.51
CA TYR A 337 23.64 -7.09 8.48
C TYR A 337 22.35 -7.58 9.14
N TYR A 338 21.40 -8.08 8.35
CA TYR A 338 20.14 -8.58 8.88
C TYR A 338 20.32 -9.88 9.68
N PHE A 339 21.24 -10.76 9.28
CA PHE A 339 21.55 -11.94 10.09
C PHE A 339 22.18 -11.62 11.44
N VAL A 340 22.99 -10.56 11.53
CA VAL A 340 23.66 -10.17 12.78
C VAL A 340 22.79 -9.27 13.65
N THR A 341 21.96 -8.42 13.07
CA THR A 341 21.11 -7.47 13.82
C THR A 341 19.71 -8.02 14.08
N PHE A 342 19.01 -8.48 13.04
CA PHE A 342 17.62 -8.89 13.15
C PHE A 342 17.49 -10.27 13.79
N LEU A 343 18.30 -11.25 13.35
CA LEU A 343 18.13 -12.64 13.79
C LEU A 343 18.30 -12.82 15.31
N PRO A 344 19.31 -12.24 15.98
CA PRO A 344 19.49 -12.39 17.43
C PRO A 344 18.40 -11.68 18.22
N VAL A 345 17.98 -10.47 17.78
CA VAL A 345 16.88 -9.73 18.41
C VAL A 345 15.57 -10.50 18.25
N PHE A 346 15.29 -11.01 17.05
CA PHE A 346 14.12 -11.82 16.76
C PHE A 346 14.11 -13.10 17.59
N ALA A 347 15.22 -13.84 17.62
CA ALA A 347 15.36 -15.06 18.43
C ALA A 347 15.17 -14.79 19.92
N LEU A 348 15.75 -13.70 20.45
CA LEU A 348 15.58 -13.28 21.84
C LEU A 348 14.11 -12.95 22.14
N ILE A 349 13.44 -12.18 21.28
CA ILE A 349 12.03 -11.83 21.49
C ILE A 349 11.15 -13.08 21.40
N VAL A 350 11.35 -13.94 20.40
CA VAL A 350 10.62 -15.22 20.31
C VAL A 350 10.84 -16.07 21.55
N LEU A 351 12.07 -16.17 22.06
CA LEU A 351 12.38 -16.87 23.31
C LEU A 351 11.62 -16.25 24.50
N LEU A 352 11.63 -14.93 24.65
CA LEU A 352 10.90 -14.22 25.70
C LEU A 352 9.38 -14.46 25.62
N VAL A 353 8.84 -14.49 24.40
CA VAL A 353 7.43 -14.81 24.13
C VAL A 353 7.09 -16.25 24.55
N VAL A 354 7.94 -17.21 24.18
CA VAL A 354 7.77 -18.63 24.54
C VAL A 354 7.87 -18.81 26.05
N LEU A 355 8.87 -18.22 26.70
CA LEU A 355 9.08 -18.31 28.15
C LEU A 355 7.93 -17.69 28.94
N LYS A 356 7.40 -16.53 28.51
CA LYS A 356 6.24 -15.89 29.14
C LYS A 356 4.97 -16.71 28.98
N ASN A 357 4.75 -17.31 27.81
CA ASN A 357 3.61 -18.21 27.58
C ASN A 357 3.70 -19.47 28.43
N LYS A 358 4.91 -20.06 28.56
CA LYS A 358 5.14 -21.21 29.43
C LYS A 358 4.83 -20.89 30.90
N LYS A 359 5.36 -19.77 31.44
CA LYS A 359 5.03 -19.31 32.79
C LYS A 359 3.52 -19.10 33.02
N SER A 360 2.80 -18.60 32.01
CA SER A 360 1.34 -18.46 32.09
C SER A 360 0.60 -19.80 32.10
N LEU A 361 1.11 -20.83 31.42
CA LEU A 361 0.53 -22.18 31.43
C LEU A 361 0.80 -22.84 32.78
N ASP A 362 2.06 -22.83 33.23
CA ASP A 362 2.48 -23.39 34.51
C ASP A 362 1.71 -22.76 35.69
N ALA A 363 1.45 -21.44 35.63
CA ALA A 363 0.65 -20.74 36.64
C ALA A 363 -0.85 -21.09 36.61
N ARG A 364 -1.41 -21.41 35.43
CA ARG A 364 -2.81 -21.87 35.32
C ARG A 364 -2.96 -23.30 35.83
N ASP A 365 -2.01 -24.16 35.54
CA ASP A 365 -1.98 -25.53 36.02
C ASP A 365 -1.78 -25.56 37.55
N ALA A 366 -0.92 -24.71 38.09
CA ALA A 366 -0.74 -24.54 39.54
C ALA A 366 -1.96 -23.93 40.25
N ALA A 367 -2.75 -23.09 39.57
CA ALA A 367 -3.97 -22.48 40.10
C ALA A 367 -5.22 -23.36 39.95
N SER A 368 -5.12 -24.52 39.30
CA SER A 368 -6.21 -25.48 39.13
C SER A 368 -5.86 -26.90 39.60
N PRO A 369 -5.40 -27.10 40.86
CA PRO A 369 -5.15 -28.44 41.37
C PRO A 369 -6.51 -29.13 41.60
N GLY A 370 -6.92 -30.00 40.67
CA GLY A 370 -7.96 -31.00 40.96
C GLY A 370 -9.30 -30.93 40.21
N ARG A 371 -9.38 -30.40 38.99
CA ARG A 371 -10.52 -30.76 38.11
C ARG A 371 -10.11 -31.94 37.21
N ASN A 372 -10.45 -33.14 37.67
CA ASN A 372 -10.57 -34.31 36.80
C ASN A 372 -11.47 -33.94 35.62
N PHE A 373 -10.89 -33.75 34.44
CA PHE A 373 -11.63 -33.78 33.19
C PHE A 373 -12.09 -35.22 32.97
N PRO A 374 -13.41 -35.53 32.94
CA PRO A 374 -13.82 -36.79 32.38
C PRO A 374 -13.50 -36.75 30.88
N LEU A 375 -12.71 -37.73 30.44
CA LEU A 375 -12.52 -38.08 29.04
C LEU A 375 -13.87 -38.12 28.32
N CYS A 376 -14.22 -37.06 27.58
CA CYS A 376 -15.35 -37.14 26.66
C CYS A 376 -14.85 -37.80 25.37
N ARG A 377 -14.82 -39.13 25.40
CA ARG A 377 -14.83 -39.98 24.22
C ARG A 377 -16.03 -39.60 23.34
N SER A 378 -15.75 -39.40 22.06
CA SER A 378 -16.61 -39.68 20.90
C SER A 378 -18.12 -39.68 21.11
N ASN A 379 -18.84 -38.77 20.44
CA ASN A 379 -20.08 -39.13 19.78
C ASN A 379 -20.39 -38.16 18.62
N PHE A 380 -19.98 -38.61 17.43
CA PHE A 380 -20.60 -38.26 16.17
C PHE A 380 -22.04 -38.81 16.22
N ARG A 381 -23.07 -37.96 16.35
CA ARG A 381 -24.43 -38.32 15.94
C ARG A 381 -25.10 -37.16 15.22
N LEU A 382 -25.33 -37.42 13.94
CA LEU A 382 -26.19 -36.70 13.02
C LEU A 382 -27.56 -36.38 13.64
N ALA A 383 -28.00 -35.14 13.47
CA ALA A 383 -29.38 -34.73 13.71
C ALA A 383 -30.20 -34.99 12.44
N PHE A 384 -31.05 -36.02 12.48
CA PHE A 384 -32.16 -36.24 11.54
C PHE A 384 -33.38 -36.76 12.32
N ARG A 385 -34.53 -36.10 12.06
CA ARG A 385 -35.92 -36.43 12.49
C ARG A 385 -36.20 -36.31 14.01
N GLY A 386 -37.33 -35.80 14.48
CA GLY A 386 -38.59 -35.39 13.86
C GLY A 386 -39.74 -35.65 14.85
N LYS A 387 -40.63 -34.65 15.01
CA LYS A 387 -42.07 -34.72 15.32
C LYS A 387 -42.62 -35.54 16.52
N GLN A 388 -43.38 -34.83 17.37
CA GLN A 388 -44.75 -35.09 17.89
C GLN A 388 -44.87 -34.67 19.38
N ASP A 389 -45.60 -33.59 19.67
CA ASP A 389 -47.04 -33.55 20.07
C ASP A 389 -47.26 -33.96 21.54
N HIS A 390 -47.67 -33.00 22.39
CA HIS A 390 -48.95 -33.03 23.10
C HIS A 390 -49.20 -31.79 24.00
N HIS A 391 -50.38 -31.22 23.81
CA HIS A 391 -51.28 -30.54 24.74
C HIS A 391 -50.74 -29.67 25.88
N SER A 392 -51.03 -28.37 25.76
CA SER A 392 -52.09 -27.70 26.53
C SER A 392 -52.57 -26.46 25.79
#